data_AF-A0A0D0QXN8-F1
#
_entry.id   AF-A0A0D0QXN8-F1
#
_cell.length_a   1.000
_cell.length_b   1.000
_cell.length_c   1.000
_cell.angle_alpha   90.00
_cell.angle_beta   90.00
_cell.angle_gamma   90.00
#
_symmetry.space_group_name_H-M   'P 1'
#
loop_
_entity.id
_entity.type
_entity.pdbx_description
1 polymer ?
#
loop_
_entity_poly.entity_id
_entity_poly.type
_entity_poly.pdbx_seq_one_letter_code
_entity_poly.pdbx_strand_id
1 'polypeptide(L)'
;MNILDVSHWEKDDKRQASGTRQKFWLVSPYNEKRYLFKIPKENTGEAWAEVVASKLGKLIGINTMKAHLATYNGLTGCLLENFVVANSEFYEGRDLFLRWREILIAIT
;
A
#
# COMPACT_ATOMS: atom_id res chain seq x y z
N MET A 1 11.76 -12.45 11.37
CA MET A 1 11.13 -11.49 10.43
C MET A 1 11.72 -10.14 10.77
N ASN A 2 12.53 -9.54 9.89
CA ASN A 2 13.25 -8.30 10.21
C ASN A 2 12.33 -7.09 9.99
N ILE A 3 12.52 -6.07 10.81
CA ILE A 3 11.86 -4.78 10.68
C ILE A 3 12.84 -3.83 10.02
N LEU A 4 12.45 -3.22 8.90
CA LEU A 4 13.29 -2.30 8.14
C LEU A 4 13.14 -0.88 8.69
N ASP A 5 14.25 -0.22 9.01
CA ASP A 5 14.19 1.22 9.25
C ASP A 5 14.15 1.97 7.91
N VAL A 6 13.07 2.73 7.71
CA VAL A 6 12.83 3.52 6.49
C VAL A 6 12.67 5.00 6.80
N SER A 7 13.08 5.43 7.99
CA SER A 7 13.00 6.83 8.44
C SER A 7 13.80 7.78 7.54
N HIS A 8 14.86 7.28 6.90
CA HIS A 8 15.70 8.03 5.96
C HIS A 8 15.17 8.07 4.52
N TRP A 9 14.06 7.40 4.23
CA TRP A 9 13.52 7.37 2.87
C TRP A 9 12.76 8.66 2.58
N GLU A 10 12.89 9.15 1.34
CA GLU A 10 12.22 10.38 0.90
C GLU A 10 10.71 10.13 0.76
N LYS A 11 9.90 11.09 1.24
CA LYS A 11 8.45 11.08 1.03
C LYS A 11 8.10 11.59 -0.36
N ASP A 12 7.23 10.88 -1.06
CA ASP A 12 6.64 11.34 -2.33
C ASP A 12 5.32 12.08 -2.05
N ASP A 13 5.43 13.35 -1.66
CA ASP A 13 4.28 14.20 -1.29
C ASP A 13 3.38 14.57 -2.48
N LYS A 14 3.83 14.31 -3.72
CA LYS A 14 3.06 14.62 -4.94
C LYS A 14 1.93 13.63 -5.16
N ARG A 15 1.99 12.44 -4.56
CA ARG A 15 1.00 11.37 -4.75
C ARG A 15 0.03 11.31 -3.59
N GLN A 16 -1.26 11.42 -3.92
CA GLN A 16 -2.30 11.10 -2.97
C GLN A 16 -2.38 9.59 -2.74
N ALA A 17 -2.77 9.22 -1.53
CA ALA A 17 -3.01 7.86 -1.13
C ALA A 17 -4.44 7.78 -0.57
N SER A 18 -5.29 6.93 -1.16
CA SER A 18 -6.74 6.85 -0.89
C SER A 18 -7.12 6.33 0.51
N GLY A 19 -8.35 6.52 0.96
CA GLY A 19 -8.88 5.83 2.15
C GLY A 19 -8.60 6.51 3.50
N THR A 20 -9.09 5.89 4.58
CA THR A 20 -9.25 6.54 5.89
C THR A 20 -8.07 6.40 6.84
N ARG A 21 -7.17 5.45 6.58
CA ARG A 21 -5.98 5.21 7.41
C ARG A 21 -4.82 6.07 6.92
N GLN A 22 -4.06 6.64 7.85
CA GLN A 22 -2.86 7.40 7.51
C GLN A 22 -1.88 6.51 6.76
N LYS A 23 -1.51 6.96 5.56
CA LYS A 23 -0.55 6.28 4.70
C LYS A 23 0.14 7.30 3.81
N PHE A 24 1.41 7.08 3.52
CA PHE A 24 2.21 7.98 2.69
C PHE A 24 3.18 7.17 1.83
N TRP A 25 3.55 7.75 0.69
CA TRP A 25 4.49 7.14 -0.23
C TRP A 25 5.93 7.47 0.17
N LEU A 26 6.80 6.46 0.06
CA LEU A 26 8.24 6.57 0.26
C LEU A 26 8.97 6.11 -1.00
N VAL A 27 10.09 6.75 -1.32
CA VAL A 27 10.99 6.33 -2.39
C VAL A 27 12.20 5.63 -1.77
N SER A 28 12.47 4.41 -2.20
CA SER A 28 13.63 3.67 -1.71
C SER A 28 14.92 4.21 -2.35
N PRO A 29 15.95 4.55 -1.56
CA PRO A 29 17.23 5.02 -2.09
C PRO A 29 18.06 3.92 -2.75
N TYR A 30 17.64 2.66 -2.66
CA TYR A 30 18.40 1.50 -3.15
C TYR A 30 17.97 1.00 -4.51
N ASN A 31 16.72 1.27 -4.91
CA ASN A 31 16.15 0.73 -6.14
C ASN A 31 15.20 1.70 -6.85
N GLU A 32 15.07 2.93 -6.35
CA GLU A 32 14.21 4.00 -6.86
C GLU A 32 12.72 3.61 -6.94
N LYS A 33 12.33 2.46 -6.36
CA LYS A 33 10.95 2.04 -6.31
C LYS A 33 10.21 2.76 -5.21
N ARG A 34 8.91 2.92 -5.45
CA ARG A 34 7.97 3.50 -4.49
C ARG A 34 7.38 2.43 -3.60
N TYR A 35 7.17 2.79 -2.36
CA TYR A 35 6.55 1.96 -1.35
C TYR A 35 5.50 2.76 -0.61
N LEU A 36 4.36 2.13 -0.30
CA LEU A 36 3.33 2.74 0.53
C LEU A 36 3.55 2.32 1.97
N PHE A 37 3.84 3.28 2.85
CA PHE A 37 3.89 3.04 4.29
C PHE A 37 2.49 3.24 4.88
N LYS A 38 1.92 2.19 5.48
CA LYS A 38 0.63 2.23 6.19
C LYS A 38 0.86 2.23 7.69
N ILE A 39 0.22 3.19 8.36
CA ILE A 39 0.17 3.26 9.82
C ILE A 39 -0.96 2.34 10.31
N PRO A 40 -0.67 1.31 11.12
CA PRO A 40 -1.69 0.44 11.69
C PRO A 40 -2.43 1.14 12.82
N LYS A 41 -3.60 0.63 13.20
CA LYS A 41 -4.19 0.99 14.49
C LYS A 41 -3.31 0.48 15.63
N GLU A 42 -3.10 1.32 16.63
CA GLU A 42 -2.34 0.94 17.83
C GLU A 42 -2.93 -0.33 18.48
N ASN A 43 -2.05 -1.21 18.96
CA ASN A 43 -2.39 -2.43 19.70
C ASN A 43 -3.31 -3.44 18.97
N THR A 44 -3.37 -3.41 17.63
CA THR A 44 -4.22 -4.34 16.85
C THR A 44 -3.47 -5.46 16.14
N GLY A 45 -2.15 -5.36 16.00
CA GLY A 45 -1.36 -6.33 15.21
C GLY A 45 -1.58 -6.24 13.70
N GLU A 46 -2.30 -5.23 13.19
CA GLU A 46 -2.65 -5.07 11.76
C GLU A 46 -1.43 -5.17 10.82
N ALA A 47 -0.29 -4.59 11.19
CA ALA A 47 0.92 -4.64 10.38
C ALA A 47 1.46 -6.08 10.23
N TRP A 48 1.45 -6.87 11.31
CA TRP A 48 1.86 -8.28 11.27
C TRP A 48 0.88 -9.12 10.46
N ALA A 49 -0.42 -8.91 10.66
CA ALA A 49 -1.46 -9.61 9.92
C ALA A 49 -1.31 -9.40 8.40
N GLU A 50 -1.09 -8.17 7.95
CA GLU A 50 -0.91 -7.85 6.53
C GLU A 50 0.35 -8.52 5.95
N VAL A 51 1.48 -8.49 6.67
CA VAL A 51 2.73 -9.13 6.23
C VAL A 51 2.61 -10.65 6.18
N VAL A 52 1.95 -11.27 7.17
CA VAL A 52 1.69 -12.71 7.18
C VAL A 52 0.75 -13.11 6.05
N ALA A 53 -0.35 -12.37 5.84
CA ALA A 53 -1.31 -12.64 4.76
C ALA A 53 -0.66 -12.52 3.38
N SER A 54 0.17 -11.49 3.15
CA SER A 54 0.95 -11.33 1.92
C SER A 54 1.84 -12.55 1.64
N LYS A 55 2.61 -12.99 2.64
CA LYS A 55 3.49 -14.15 2.51
C LYS A 55 2.73 -15.45 2.30
N LEU A 56 1.66 -15.67 3.06
CA LEU A 56 0.82 -16.86 2.93
C LEU A 56 0.19 -16.92 1.54
N GLY A 57 -0.38 -15.81 1.07
CA GLY A 57 -0.95 -15.71 -0.28
C GLY A 57 0.06 -16.10 -1.36
N LYS A 58 1.30 -15.62 -1.26
CA LYS A 58 2.38 -16.01 -2.17
C LYS A 58 2.69 -17.52 -2.11
N LEU A 59 2.72 -18.11 -0.92
CA LEU A 59 3.00 -19.54 -0.73
C LEU A 59 1.92 -20.43 -1.36
N ILE A 60 0.66 -19.97 -1.38
CA ILE A 60 -0.46 -20.71 -1.97
C ILE A 60 -0.76 -20.31 -3.43
N GLY A 61 0.13 -19.54 -4.06
CA GLY A 61 0.01 -19.18 -5.49
C GLY A 61 -0.91 -17.99 -5.80
N ILE A 62 -1.35 -17.24 -4.80
CA ILE A 62 -2.10 -15.99 -5.00
C ILE A 62 -1.10 -14.84 -5.23
N ASN A 63 -1.32 -14.06 -6.28
CA ASN A 63 -0.54 -12.85 -6.54
C ASN A 63 -0.90 -11.75 -5.53
N THR A 64 -0.15 -11.67 -4.45
CA THR A 64 -0.30 -10.66 -3.41
C THR A 64 0.75 -9.56 -3.55
N MET A 65 0.38 -8.35 -3.15
CA MET A 65 1.35 -7.27 -3.00
C MET A 65 2.40 -7.65 -1.95
N LYS A 66 3.67 -7.36 -2.22
CA LYS A 66 4.76 -7.63 -1.28
C LYS A 66 4.69 -6.65 -0.11
N ALA A 67 4.68 -7.22 1.10
CA ALA A 67 4.57 -6.48 2.34
C ALA A 67 5.74 -6.79 3.28
N HIS A 68 6.25 -5.76 3.95
CA HIS A 68 7.33 -5.83 4.92
C HIS A 68 6.94 -5.08 6.20
N LEU A 69 7.43 -5.55 7.35
CA LEU A 69 7.40 -4.72 8.56
C LEU A 69 8.49 -3.66 8.44
N ALA A 70 8.16 -2.43 8.81
CA ALA A 70 9.10 -1.32 8.79
C ALA A 70 8.84 -0.34 9.93
N THR A 71 9.85 0.41 10.32
CA THR A 71 9.76 1.55 11.25
C THR A 71 10.00 2.86 10.51
N TYR A 72 9.17 3.86 10.79
CA TYR A 72 9.35 5.23 10.33
C TYR A 72 9.29 6.17 11.54
N ASN A 73 10.39 6.83 11.87
CA ASN A 73 10.54 7.67 13.07
C ASN A 73 10.07 6.96 14.36
N GLY A 74 10.46 5.70 14.53
CA GLY A 74 10.09 4.87 15.69
C GLY A 74 8.69 4.23 15.62
N LEU A 75 7.84 4.64 14.67
CA LEU A 75 6.52 4.04 14.48
C LEU A 75 6.61 2.78 13.62
N THR A 76 6.17 1.64 14.15
CA THR A 76 6.10 0.39 13.39
C THR A 76 4.85 0.36 12.51
N GLY A 77 5.03 0.06 11.23
CA GLY A 77 3.95 -0.08 10.26
C GLY A 77 4.23 -1.11 9.18
N CYS A 78 3.42 -1.06 8.13
CA CYS A 78 3.53 -1.95 6.99
C CYS A 78 4.05 -1.19 5.76
N LEU A 79 5.13 -1.68 5.17
CA LEU A 79 5.75 -1.15 3.96
C LEU A 79 5.38 -2.03 2.77
N LEU A 80 4.73 -1.46 1.77
CA LEU A 80 4.11 -2.18 0.66
C LEU A 80 4.76 -1.77 -0.65
N GLU A 81 5.29 -2.72 -1.44
CA GLU A 81 5.92 -2.41 -2.74
C GLU A 81 4.86 -1.97 -3.75
N ASN A 82 5.07 -0.81 -4.39
CA ASN A 82 4.21 -0.38 -5.49
C ASN A 82 4.31 -1.39 -6.65
N PHE A 83 3.17 -1.93 -7.07
CA PHE A 83 3.07 -2.88 -8.18
C PHE A 83 2.53 -2.25 -9.47
N VAL A 84 2.15 -0.97 -9.44
CA VAL A 84 1.64 -0.24 -10.63
C VAL A 84 2.79 0.00 -11.60
N VAL A 85 2.64 -0.48 -12.83
CA VAL A 85 3.64 -0.32 -13.89
C VAL A 85 3.58 1.07 -14.50
N ALA A 86 4.68 1.50 -15.14
CA ALA A 86 4.73 2.79 -15.82
C ALA A 86 3.61 2.90 -16.87
N ASN A 87 3.01 4.10 -16.98
CA ASN A 87 1.89 4.39 -17.89
C ASN A 87 0.63 3.55 -17.63
N SER A 88 0.45 3.04 -16.42
CA SER A 88 -0.80 2.41 -15.97
C SER A 88 -1.33 3.09 -14.71
N GLU A 89 -2.61 2.89 -14.46
CA GLU A 89 -3.28 3.35 -13.26
C GLU A 89 -3.96 2.18 -12.58
N PHE A 90 -3.96 2.19 -11.25
CA PHE A 90 -4.64 1.19 -10.45
C PHE A 90 -6.04 1.68 -10.10
N TYR A 91 -7.05 0.94 -10.58
CA TYR A 91 -8.44 1.15 -10.21
C TYR A 91 -8.86 0.09 -9.20
N GLU A 92 -9.37 0.53 -8.06
CA GLU A 92 -10.00 -0.35 -7.09
C GLU A 92 -11.31 -0.90 -7.67
N GLY A 93 -11.74 -2.08 -7.22
CA GLY A 93 -13.02 -2.65 -7.68
C GLY A 93 -14.21 -1.72 -7.43
N ARG A 94 -14.15 -0.89 -6.38
CA ARG A 94 -15.16 0.14 -6.09
C ARG A 94 -15.23 1.22 -7.17
N ASP A 95 -14.11 1.61 -7.75
CA ASP A 95 -14.04 2.67 -8.75
C ASP A 95 -14.81 2.26 -10.00
N LEU A 96 -14.74 0.98 -10.37
CA LEU A 96 -15.59 0.40 -11.41
C LEU A 96 -17.07 0.56 -11.04
N PHE A 97 -17.52 0.06 -9.89
CA PHE A 97 -18.95 0.14 -9.53
C PHE A 97 -19.54 1.56 -9.53
N LEU A 98 -18.77 2.56 -9.10
CA LEU A 98 -19.22 3.96 -9.10
C LEU A 98 -19.36 4.51 -10.52
N ARG A 99 -18.40 4.22 -11.40
CA ARG A 99 -18.44 4.67 -12.80
C ARG A 99 -19.61 4.09 -13.58
N TRP A 100 -20.00 2.84 -13.31
CA TRP A 100 -21.18 2.23 -13.94
C TRP A 100 -22.49 2.90 -13.49
N ARG A 101 -22.59 3.37 -12.23
CA ARG A 101 -23.75 4.12 -11.73
C ARG A 101 -23.88 5.49 -12.39
N GLU A 102 -22.78 6.21 -12.57
CA GLU A 102 -22.78 7.51 -13.23
C GLU A 102 -23.21 7.43 -14.69
N ILE A 103 -22.75 6.39 -15.40
CA ILE A 103 -23.19 6.12 -16.77
C ILE A 103 -24.69 5.86 -16.79
N LEU A 104 -25.24 4.98 -15.93
CA LEU A 104 -26.68 4.70 -15.92
C LEU A 104 -27.55 5.94 -15.67
N ILE A 105 -27.12 6.85 -14.79
CA ILE A 105 -27.86 8.11 -14.52
C ILE A 105 -27.76 9.08 -15.70
N ALA A 106 -26.67 9.06 -16.47
CA ALA A 106 -26.48 9.95 -17.61
C ALA A 106 -27.28 9.55 -18.87
N ILE A 107 -27.85 8.35 -18.91
CA ILE A 107 -28.68 7.83 -20.03
C ILE A 107 -30.17 7.64 -19.68
N THR A 108 -30.59 8.05 -18.49
CA THR A 108 -32.01 8.11 -18.05
C THR A 108 -32.46 9.54 -17.88
#